data_AF-A0A9D6F9K6-F1
#
_entry.id   AF-A0A9D6F9K6-F1
#
_cell.length_a   1.000
_cell.length_b   1.000
_cell.length_c   1.000
_cell.angle_alpha   90.00
_cell.angle_beta   90.00
_cell.angle_gamma   90.00
#
_symmetry.space_group_name_H-M   'P 1'
#
loop_
_entity.id
_entity.type
_entity.pdbx_description
1 polymer ?
#
loop_
_entity_poly.entity_id
_entity_poly.type
_entity_poly.pdbx_seq_one_letter_code
_entity_poly.pdbx_strand_id
1 'polypeptide(L)'
;LLERQREYTDTVQQATAQIIPWVFHKKGQAIKDFRGAWDSACEDAGVPGRWVHDFRRSCVRRLEKSGVSRSAAMKLTGHKTESIYRRYAIVSESDLAEATGKLAAYTESQVWAKHGQSKAVQDMVQ
;
A
#
# COMPACT_ATOMS: atom_id res chain seq x y z
N LEU A 1 -10.46 -12.86 -6.01
CA LEU A 1 -9.68 -12.85 -7.28
C LEU A 1 -8.74 -14.04 -7.40
N LEU A 2 -7.84 -14.25 -6.44
CA LEU A 2 -6.87 -15.36 -6.50
C LEU A 2 -7.53 -16.75 -6.44
N GLU A 3 -8.57 -16.90 -5.62
CA GLU A 3 -9.38 -18.13 -5.58
C GLU A 3 -10.00 -18.44 -6.95
N ARG A 4 -10.68 -17.46 -7.55
CA ARG A 4 -11.22 -17.57 -8.91
C ARG A 4 -10.15 -17.93 -9.96
N GLN A 5 -8.94 -17.37 -9.85
CA GLN A 5 -7.86 -17.76 -10.76
C GLN A 5 -7.39 -19.18 -10.52
N ARG A 6 -7.30 -19.62 -9.27
CA ARG A 6 -6.95 -21.01 -8.94
C ARG A 6 -7.98 -21.98 -9.51
N GLU A 7 -9.28 -21.71 -9.32
CA GLU A 7 -10.36 -22.50 -9.90
C GLU A 7 -10.24 -22.58 -11.43
N TYR A 8 -10.00 -21.44 -12.09
CA TYR A 8 -9.77 -21.41 -13.53
C TYR A 8 -8.55 -22.27 -13.93
N THR A 9 -7.43 -22.12 -13.25
CA THR A 9 -6.23 -22.92 -13.50
C THR A 9 -6.53 -24.42 -13.35
N ASP A 10 -7.24 -24.82 -12.29
CA ASP A 10 -7.63 -26.22 -12.05
C ASP A 10 -8.46 -26.78 -13.22
N THR A 11 -9.42 -26.00 -13.74
CA THR A 11 -10.21 -26.43 -14.92
C THR A 11 -9.35 -26.61 -16.16
N VAL A 12 -8.36 -25.74 -16.38
CA VAL A 12 -7.46 -25.86 -17.53
C VAL A 12 -6.53 -27.05 -17.36
N GLN A 13 -5.98 -27.27 -16.16
CA GLN A 13 -5.11 -28.41 -15.86
C GLN A 13 -5.82 -29.74 -16.13
N GLN A 14 -7.08 -29.87 -15.70
CA GLN A 14 -7.90 -31.05 -15.96
C GLN A 14 -8.15 -31.25 -17.46
N ALA A 15 -8.51 -30.18 -18.18
CA ALA A 15 -8.80 -30.25 -19.61
C ALA A 15 -7.55 -30.59 -20.46
N THR A 16 -6.37 -30.11 -20.07
CA THR A 16 -5.12 -30.32 -20.83
C THR A 16 -4.29 -31.49 -20.30
N ALA A 17 -4.65 -32.09 -19.16
CA ALA A 17 -3.85 -33.06 -18.42
C ALA A 17 -2.40 -32.59 -18.16
N GLN A 18 -2.22 -31.31 -17.85
CA GLN A 18 -0.90 -30.70 -17.63
C GLN A 18 -0.84 -30.00 -16.28
N ILE A 19 0.36 -29.95 -15.69
CA ILE A 19 0.61 -29.15 -14.49
C ILE A 19 0.95 -27.73 -14.94
N ILE A 20 0.17 -26.75 -14.46
CA ILE A 20 0.36 -25.34 -14.80
C ILE A 20 0.94 -24.62 -13.57
N PRO A 21 2.20 -24.15 -13.60
CA PRO A 21 2.85 -23.56 -12.43
C PRO A 21 2.52 -22.07 -12.21
N TRP A 22 1.80 -21.43 -13.14
CA TRP A 22 1.54 -19.99 -13.11
C TRP A 22 0.14 -19.68 -12.58
N VAL A 23 0.03 -18.73 -11.65
CA VAL A 23 -1.27 -18.24 -11.15
C VAL A 23 -2.05 -17.48 -12.23
N PHE A 24 -1.35 -16.76 -13.10
CA PHE A 24 -1.94 -16.05 -14.25
C PHE A 24 -1.32 -16.60 -15.53
N HIS A 25 -2.17 -17.10 -16.43
CA HIS A 25 -1.73 -17.73 -17.68
C HIS A 25 -2.74 -17.53 -18.80
N LYS A 26 -2.31 -17.72 -20.04
CA LYS A 26 -3.20 -17.81 -21.21
C LYS A 26 -3.37 -19.27 -21.59
N LYS A 27 -4.48 -19.90 -21.18
CA LYS A 27 -4.78 -21.32 -21.46
C LYS A 27 -3.60 -22.27 -21.13
N GLY A 28 -3.04 -22.11 -19.93
CA GLY A 28 -1.90 -22.89 -19.45
C GLY A 28 -0.54 -22.46 -19.98
N GLN A 29 -0.43 -21.35 -20.72
CA GLN A 29 0.85 -20.78 -21.14
C GLN A 29 1.23 -19.52 -20.37
N ALA A 30 2.52 -19.34 -20.08
CA ALA A 30 3.03 -18.14 -19.42
C ALA A 30 2.67 -16.85 -20.19
N ILE A 31 2.26 -15.81 -19.46
CA ILE A 31 2.08 -14.49 -20.03
C ILE A 31 3.46 -13.87 -20.27
N LYS A 32 3.82 -13.69 -21.54
CA LYS A 32 5.10 -13.06 -21.93
C LYS A 32 5.06 -11.54 -21.91
N ASP A 33 3.93 -10.98 -22.31
CA ASP A 33 3.69 -9.54 -22.33
C ASP A 33 2.24 -9.26 -21.94
N PHE A 34 2.06 -8.24 -21.10
CA PHE A 34 0.77 -7.76 -20.61
C PHE A 34 0.56 -6.27 -20.89
N ARG A 35 1.51 -5.56 -21.54
CA ARG A 35 1.44 -4.12 -21.79
C ARG A 35 0.18 -3.70 -22.55
N GLY A 36 -0.21 -4.45 -23.59
CA GLY A 36 -1.45 -4.13 -24.32
C GLY A 36 -2.70 -4.21 -23.43
N ALA A 37 -2.81 -5.23 -22.58
CA ALA A 37 -3.92 -5.33 -21.63
C ALA A 37 -3.86 -4.24 -20.55
N TRP A 38 -2.65 -3.82 -20.19
CA TRP A 38 -2.42 -2.72 -19.26
C TRP A 38 -2.85 -1.37 -19.84
N ASP A 39 -2.49 -1.10 -21.09
CA ASP A 39 -2.83 0.15 -21.78
C ASP A 39 -4.35 0.28 -21.90
N SER A 40 -5.05 -0.79 -22.33
CA SER A 40 -6.52 -0.82 -22.34
C SER A 40 -7.12 -0.61 -20.94
N ALA A 41 -6.57 -1.24 -19.91
CA ALA A 41 -7.04 -1.02 -18.54
C ALA A 41 -6.81 0.43 -18.07
N CYS A 42 -5.74 1.09 -18.51
CA CYS A 42 -5.47 2.50 -18.23
C CYS A 42 -6.43 3.43 -18.97
N GLU A 43 -6.77 3.11 -20.22
CA GLU A 43 -7.79 3.82 -21.01
C GLU A 43 -9.16 3.74 -20.35
N ASP A 44 -9.60 2.52 -20.00
CA ASP A 44 -10.89 2.27 -19.33
C ASP A 44 -10.98 2.97 -17.97
N ALA A 45 -9.87 3.05 -17.24
CA ALA A 45 -9.77 3.73 -15.96
C ALA A 45 -9.58 5.25 -16.07
N GLY A 46 -9.49 5.82 -17.28
CA GLY A 46 -9.31 7.26 -17.51
C GLY A 46 -7.93 7.79 -17.12
N VAL A 47 -6.91 6.93 -17.07
CA VAL A 47 -5.52 7.27 -16.70
C VAL A 47 -4.52 6.82 -17.78
N PRO A 48 -4.67 7.27 -19.04
CA PRO A 48 -3.83 6.83 -20.15
C PRO A 48 -2.34 7.16 -19.92
N GLY A 49 -1.46 6.30 -20.44
CA GLY A 49 -0.01 6.48 -20.34
C GLY A 49 0.58 6.22 -18.95
N ARG A 50 -0.22 5.69 -18.01
CA ARG A 50 0.26 5.31 -16.68
C ARG A 50 1.17 4.09 -16.76
N TRP A 51 2.35 4.15 -16.13
CA TRP A 51 3.27 3.01 -16.11
C TRP A 51 2.94 2.07 -14.94
N VAL A 52 3.09 0.76 -15.13
CA VAL A 52 2.88 -0.25 -14.08
C VAL A 52 3.73 0.06 -12.84
N HIS A 53 4.94 0.56 -13.04
CA HIS A 53 5.84 0.93 -11.94
C HIS A 53 5.28 2.07 -11.05
N ASP A 54 4.38 2.91 -11.57
CA ASP A 54 3.74 3.95 -10.77
C ASP A 54 2.81 3.38 -9.69
N PHE A 55 2.28 2.18 -9.88
CA PHE A 55 1.48 1.51 -8.85
C PHE A 55 2.33 1.12 -7.65
N ARG A 56 3.57 0.66 -7.89
CA ARG A 56 4.52 0.39 -6.81
C ARG A 56 4.85 1.67 -6.03
N ARG A 57 5.05 2.80 -6.74
CA ARG A 57 5.26 4.12 -6.12
C ARG A 57 4.04 4.58 -5.32
N SER A 58 2.84 4.42 -5.88
CA SER A 58 1.58 4.80 -5.25
C SER A 58 1.30 3.97 -3.99
N CYS A 59 1.59 2.67 -4.03
CA CYS A 59 1.48 1.77 -2.88
C CYS A 59 2.37 2.23 -1.72
N VAL A 60 3.64 2.52 -1.99
CA VAL A 60 4.58 3.03 -0.97
C VAL A 60 4.05 4.30 -0.32
N ARG A 61 3.64 5.30 -1.11
CA ARG A 61 3.07 6.56 -0.57
C ARG A 61 1.81 6.31 0.25
N ARG A 62 0.95 5.37 -0.17
CA ARG A 62 -0.28 5.04 0.55
C ARG A 62 0.01 4.39 1.91
N LEU A 63 0.99 3.48 1.97
CA LEU A 63 1.46 2.86 3.21
C LEU A 63 1.99 3.91 4.19
N GLU A 64 2.84 4.83 3.73
CA GLU A 64 3.36 5.92 4.56
C GLU A 64 2.24 6.82 5.10
N LYS A 65 1.29 7.22 4.25
CA LYS A 65 0.14 8.04 4.66
C LYS A 65 -0.76 7.34 5.68
N SER A 66 -0.87 6.01 5.60
CA SER A 66 -1.57 5.21 6.61
C SER A 66 -0.80 5.02 7.92
N GLY A 67 0.40 5.62 8.06
CA GLY A 67 1.22 5.52 9.27
C GLY A 67 2.02 4.22 9.39
N VAL A 68 2.10 3.43 8.33
CA VAL A 68 2.95 2.22 8.32
C VAL A 68 4.41 2.65 8.38
N SER A 69 5.17 2.05 9.29
CA SER A 69 6.59 2.35 9.43
C SER A 69 7.33 2.03 8.14
N ARG A 70 8.35 2.85 7.83
CA ARG A 70 9.15 2.71 6.61
C ARG A 70 9.76 1.31 6.45
N SER A 71 10.24 0.72 7.54
CA SER A 71 10.80 -0.64 7.56
C SER A 71 9.76 -1.72 7.22
N ALA A 72 8.52 -1.58 7.71
CA ALA A 72 7.43 -2.49 7.36
C ALA A 72 7.01 -2.30 5.90
N ALA A 73 6.87 -1.05 5.45
CA ALA A 73 6.53 -0.73 4.07
C ALA A 73 7.58 -1.28 3.07
N MET A 74 8.88 -1.20 3.41
CA MET A 74 9.96 -1.79 2.62
C MET A 74 9.84 -3.30 2.49
N LYS A 75 9.56 -4.00 3.60
CA LYS A 75 9.37 -5.46 3.60
C LYS A 75 8.15 -5.88 2.77
N LEU A 76 7.01 -5.22 2.97
CA LEU A 76 5.78 -5.50 2.23
C LEU A 76 5.94 -5.32 0.72
N THR A 77 6.68 -4.29 0.32
CA THR A 77 6.91 -3.99 -1.09
C THR A 77 8.14 -4.72 -1.66
N GLY A 78 8.99 -5.33 -0.83
CA GLY A 78 10.22 -5.99 -1.26
C GLY A 78 11.32 -5.03 -1.74
N HIS A 79 11.38 -3.82 -1.19
CA HIS A 79 12.50 -2.90 -1.47
C HIS A 79 13.74 -3.34 -0.70
N LYS A 80 14.85 -3.56 -1.43
CA LYS A 80 16.15 -3.89 -0.84
C LYS A 80 16.88 -2.65 -0.31
N THR A 81 16.69 -1.50 -0.95
CA THR A 81 17.39 -0.26 -0.64
C THR A 81 16.43 0.90 -0.42
N GLU A 82 16.90 1.85 0.37
CA GLU A 82 16.15 3.03 0.84
C GLU A 82 16.13 4.18 -0.20
N SER A 83 16.95 4.08 -1.25
CA SER A 83 17.14 5.13 -2.25
C SER A 83 15.85 5.51 -2.98
N ILE A 84 14.94 4.55 -3.14
CA ILE A 84 13.63 4.75 -3.77
C ILE A 84 12.68 5.55 -2.88
N TYR A 85 12.68 5.32 -1.57
CA TYR A 85 11.83 6.07 -0.66
C TYR A 85 12.21 7.55 -0.63
N ARG A 86 13.52 7.86 -0.62
CA ARG A 86 13.98 9.27 -0.69
C ARG A 86 13.53 9.95 -1.99
N ARG A 87 13.44 9.21 -3.10
CA ARG A 87 12.95 9.71 -4.39
C ARG A 87 11.44 9.93 -4.41
N TYR A 88 10.69 9.17 -3.62
CA TYR A 88 9.22 9.22 -3.57
C TYR A 88 8.67 10.11 -2.47
N ALA A 89 9.46 10.38 -1.43
CA ALA A 89 9.21 11.34 -0.36
C ALA A 89 9.36 12.80 -0.84
N ILE A 90 8.77 13.13 -2.00
CA ILE A 90 8.49 14.52 -2.34
C ILE A 90 7.29 14.90 -1.49
N VAL A 91 7.60 15.58 -0.38
CA VAL A 91 6.64 16.14 0.57
C VAL A 91 5.86 17.24 -0.14
N SER A 92 4.54 17.14 -0.16
CA SER A 92 3.67 18.26 -0.59
C SER A 92 3.35 19.16 0.59
N GLU A 93 2.92 20.40 0.32
CA GLU A 93 2.45 21.33 1.36
C GLU A 93 1.34 20.72 2.23
N SER A 94 0.44 19.93 1.62
CA SER A 94 -0.58 19.18 2.33
C SER A 94 -0.02 18.18 3.35
N ASP A 95 1.10 17.53 3.03
CA ASP A 95 1.72 16.54 3.90
C ASP A 95 2.36 17.24 5.12
N LEU A 96 2.87 18.47 4.96
CA LEU A 96 3.36 19.31 6.06
C LEU A 96 2.21 19.82 6.95
N ALA A 97 1.11 20.27 6.36
CA ALA A 97 -0.08 20.69 7.10
C ALA A 97 -0.67 19.52 7.92
N GLU A 98 -0.72 18.32 7.35
CA GLU A 98 -1.17 17.13 8.08
C GLU A 98 -0.21 16.76 9.23
N ALA A 99 1.10 16.82 8.99
CA ALA A 99 2.09 16.52 10.02
C ALA A 99 2.01 17.50 11.21
N THR A 100 1.86 18.79 10.92
CA THR A 100 1.70 19.82 11.96
C THR A 100 0.38 19.66 12.73
N GLY A 101 -0.72 19.34 12.04
CA GLY A 101 -2.00 19.04 12.69
C GLY A 101 -1.94 17.81 13.60
N LYS A 102 -1.28 16.72 13.17
CA LYS A 102 -1.07 15.53 14.01
C LYS A 102 -0.23 15.84 15.25
N LEU A 103 0.79 16.68 15.12
CA LEU A 103 1.61 17.11 16.25
C LEU A 103 0.79 17.91 17.26
N ALA A 104 -0.01 18.88 16.79
CA ALA A 104 -0.88 19.68 17.66
C ALA A 104 -1.86 18.79 18.45
N ALA A 105 -2.55 17.87 17.77
CA ALA A 105 -3.48 16.94 18.42
C ALA A 105 -2.79 16.01 19.44
N TYR A 106 -1.58 15.54 19.13
CA TYR A 106 -0.79 14.75 20.07
C TYR A 106 -0.43 15.56 21.32
N THR A 107 0.07 16.79 21.16
CA THR A 107 0.40 17.66 22.28
C THR A 107 -0.82 17.95 23.16
N GLU A 108 -1.98 18.25 22.56
CA GLU A 108 -3.23 18.46 23.30
C GLU A 108 -3.64 17.22 24.11
N SER A 109 -3.56 16.01 23.51
CA SER A 109 -3.86 14.77 24.22
C SER A 109 -2.92 14.51 25.41
N GLN A 110 -1.64 14.87 25.28
CA GLN A 110 -0.65 14.71 26.35
C GLN A 110 -0.86 15.73 27.48
N VAL A 111 -1.24 16.96 27.15
CA VAL A 111 -1.61 18.00 28.13
C VAL A 111 -2.87 17.59 28.88
N TRP A 112 -3.89 17.10 28.16
CA TRP A 112 -5.13 16.59 28.76
C TRP A 112 -4.87 15.40 29.69
N ALA A 113 -4.04 14.44 29.29
CA ALA A 113 -3.68 13.30 30.12
C ALA A 113 -2.95 13.72 31.41
N LYS A 114 -2.04 14.69 31.33
CA LYS A 114 -1.34 15.23 32.52
C LYS A 114 -2.27 16.01 33.45
N HIS A 115 -3.15 16.84 32.92
CA HIS A 115 -4.10 17.62 33.73
C HIS A 115 -5.17 16.72 34.38
N GLY A 116 -5.64 15.68 33.68
CA GLY A 116 -6.57 14.69 34.24
C GLY A 116 -5.96 13.88 35.40
N GLN A 117 -4.68 13.51 35.31
CA GLN A 117 -3.97 12.84 36.42
C GLN A 117 -3.75 13.77 37.62
N SER A 118 -3.42 15.05 37.39
CA SER A 118 -3.23 16.02 38.48
C SER A 118 -4.51 16.28 39.27
N LYS A 119 -5.67 16.27 38.59
CA LYS A 119 -6.97 16.48 39.24
C LYS A 119 -7.42 15.24 40.02
N ALA A 120 -7.25 14.05 39.46
CA ALA A 120 -7.55 12.78 40.15
C ALA A 120 -6.69 12.56 41.41
N VAL A 121 -5.43 13.01 41.40
CA VAL A 121 -4.56 12.96 42.60
C VAL A 121 -4.98 13.97 43.66
N GLN A 122 -5.48 15.15 43.27
CA GLN A 122 -6.00 16.14 44.23
C GLN A 122 -7.33 15.69 44.87
N ASP A 123 -8.23 15.09 44.09
CA ASP A 123 -9.54 14.63 44.58
C ASP A 123 -9.44 13.38 45.49
N MET A 124 -8.31 12.67 45.49
CA MET A 124 -8.05 11.49 46.33
C MET A 124 -7.36 11.82 47.66
N VAL A 125 -6.91 13.07 47.84
CA VAL A 125 -6.19 13.56 49.04
C VAL A 125 -7.10 14.45 49.91
N GLN A 126 -8.37 14.64 49.53
CA GLN A 126 -9.43 15.21 50.38
C GLN A 126 -10.34 14.10 50.92
#